data_AF-A0A9P0J254-F1
#
_entry.id   AF-A0A9P0J254-F1
#
_cell.length_a   1.000
_cell.length_b   1.000
_cell.length_c   1.000
_cell.angle_alpha   90.00
_cell.angle_beta   90.00
_cell.angle_gamma   90.00
#
_symmetry.space_group_name_H-M   'P 1'
#
loop_
_entity.id
_entity.type
_entity.pdbx_description
1 polymer ?
#
loop_
_entity_poly.entity_id
_entity_poly.type
_entity_poly.pdbx_seq_one_letter_code
_entity_poly.pdbx_strand_id
1 'polypeptide(L)'
;MLKVVGASWAQTQLSWCLIIAITLLGLLAFYFGGSIRNEYDGKYAATAFWSKEFGMRIDFCGQNNDPLKVRKGVARAYYRPDLSENGWAVLEIETQAEYPDIVQAKAAGYLEGSLTWRMIYWHWKNTVENTCIGRKAFCDRIRKYLEENSIEIKQTARRRGESDPFWHQVNMFYMQLRALEDGWRFGVKRSRQDIDIPSVDFLWMNIMPDLKNFEQKFNASKDFNPDKPPVSATLVKIVGTNPIDFVLAQSASGYYGSMLRIQKRYNFGFHETESEDSALVNGKIIEFTSYPGSIYSQDDFYKVTRKGSKPETTVVGTELQNNNRQLWEKIMKKDQVLLGARIMAANRLASNSKKWYEVFSRNNSGTGNKQWLIISTNSTSIAFGVIEQMPGIVSYEEQSKKLLSTGYWISNSSPSLKVSCLKITLT
;
A
#
# COMPACT_ATOMS: atom_id res chain seq x y z
N MET A 1 74.63 -18.08 -41.33
CA MET A 1 73.57 -18.34 -42.33
C MET A 1 72.25 -18.47 -41.58
N LEU A 2 71.36 -17.48 -41.68
CA LEU A 2 70.00 -17.54 -41.12
C LEU A 2 69.07 -18.12 -42.19
N LYS A 3 68.46 -19.27 -41.90
CA LYS A 3 67.54 -19.99 -42.77
C LYS A 3 66.16 -19.37 -42.60
N VAL A 4 65.75 -18.51 -43.54
CA VAL A 4 64.39 -17.96 -43.56
C VAL A 4 63.45 -19.08 -44.01
N VAL A 5 62.66 -19.60 -43.07
CA VAL A 5 61.63 -20.59 -43.36
C VAL A 5 60.41 -19.84 -43.88
N GLY A 6 60.25 -19.78 -45.21
CA GLY A 6 59.02 -19.27 -45.81
C GLY A 6 57.84 -20.16 -45.44
N ALA A 7 56.79 -19.57 -44.87
CA ALA A 7 55.55 -20.29 -44.60
C ALA A 7 55.04 -20.94 -45.91
N SER A 8 54.68 -22.22 -45.85
CA SER A 8 54.20 -22.97 -47.01
C SER A 8 52.97 -22.27 -47.60
N TRP A 9 52.97 -22.02 -48.91
CA TRP A 9 51.86 -21.37 -49.62
C TRP A 9 50.51 -22.06 -49.35
N ALA A 10 50.53 -23.39 -49.17
CA ALA A 10 49.37 -24.17 -48.78
C ALA A 10 48.87 -23.86 -47.35
N GLN A 11 49.77 -23.59 -46.40
CA GLN A 11 49.39 -23.17 -45.03
C GLN A 11 48.79 -21.77 -45.00
N THR A 12 49.26 -20.88 -45.88
CA THR A 12 48.71 -19.54 -46.03
C THR A 12 47.30 -19.59 -46.62
N GLN A 13 47.06 -20.41 -47.65
CA GLN A 13 45.72 -20.62 -48.20
C GLN A 13 44.76 -21.25 -47.19
N LEU A 14 45.20 -22.26 -46.44
CA LEU A 14 44.37 -22.90 -45.42
C LEU A 14 43.95 -21.91 -44.33
N SER A 15 44.88 -21.05 -43.90
CA SER A 15 44.60 -19.97 -42.93
C SER A 15 43.56 -18.98 -43.46
N TRP A 16 43.66 -18.58 -44.74
CA TRP A 16 42.67 -17.69 -45.35
C TRP A 16 41.28 -18.33 -45.47
N CYS A 17 41.21 -19.61 -45.86
CA CYS A 17 39.95 -20.34 -45.90
C CYS A 17 39.32 -20.46 -44.51
N LEU A 18 40.11 -20.71 -43.47
CA LEU A 18 39.65 -20.74 -42.07
C LEU A 18 39.12 -19.39 -41.60
N ILE A 19 39.84 -18.29 -41.89
CA ILE A 19 39.39 -16.94 -41.52
C ILE A 19 38.08 -16.61 -42.23
N ILE A 20 37.96 -16.90 -43.52
CA ILE A 20 36.73 -16.66 -44.29
C ILE A 20 35.58 -17.50 -43.73
N ALA A 21 35.81 -18.77 -43.41
CA ALA A 21 34.79 -19.65 -42.84
C ALA A 21 34.32 -19.17 -41.45
N ILE A 22 35.24 -18.75 -40.57
CA ILE A 22 34.92 -18.21 -39.25
C ILE A 22 34.16 -16.89 -39.38
N THR A 23 34.56 -16.04 -40.32
CA THR A 23 33.88 -14.75 -40.56
C THR A 23 32.48 -14.96 -41.10
N LEU A 24 32.30 -15.90 -42.04
CA LEU A 24 30.99 -16.30 -42.56
C LEU A 24 30.10 -16.91 -41.47
N LEU A 25 30.66 -17.78 -40.61
CA LEU A 25 29.95 -18.31 -39.45
C LEU A 25 29.53 -17.21 -38.47
N GLY A 26 30.40 -16.21 -38.23
CA GLY A 26 30.09 -15.05 -37.41
C GLY A 26 28.98 -14.18 -38.01
N LEU A 27 29.02 -13.95 -39.33
CA LEU A 27 27.97 -13.22 -40.05
C LEU A 27 26.65 -13.98 -40.11
N LEU A 28 26.69 -15.30 -40.30
CA LEU A 28 25.52 -16.18 -40.24
C LEU A 28 24.92 -16.21 -38.83
N ALA A 29 25.75 -16.28 -37.79
CA ALA A 29 25.29 -16.17 -36.41
C ALA A 29 24.72 -14.78 -36.10
N PHE A 30 25.26 -13.71 -36.67
CA PHE A 30 24.71 -12.36 -36.52
C PHE A 30 23.38 -12.18 -37.27
N TYR A 31 23.24 -12.77 -38.46
CA TYR A 31 22.08 -12.59 -39.34
C TYR A 31 20.94 -13.58 -39.04
N PHE A 32 21.26 -14.84 -38.76
CA PHE A 32 20.32 -15.93 -38.46
C PHE A 32 20.25 -16.29 -36.98
N GLY A 33 21.28 -16.00 -36.19
CA GLY A 33 21.17 -15.99 -34.73
C GLY A 33 20.44 -14.74 -34.27
N GLY A 34 19.30 -14.47 -34.91
CA GLY A 34 18.33 -13.48 -34.48
C GLY A 34 18.18 -13.68 -32.99
N SER A 35 18.58 -12.66 -32.24
CA SER A 35 18.18 -12.53 -30.86
C SER A 35 16.70 -12.91 -30.84
N ILE A 36 16.36 -14.00 -30.16
CA ILE A 36 15.00 -14.17 -29.68
C ILE A 36 14.80 -12.92 -28.85
N ARG A 37 14.24 -11.88 -29.45
CA ARG A 37 13.77 -10.71 -28.75
C ARG A 37 12.62 -11.28 -27.95
N ASN A 38 12.93 -11.77 -26.75
CA ASN A 38 11.92 -12.00 -25.74
C ASN A 38 11.25 -10.64 -25.61
N GLU A 39 10.07 -10.52 -26.21
CA GLU A 39 9.27 -9.32 -26.17
C GLU A 39 9.12 -8.96 -24.70
N TYR A 40 9.57 -7.76 -24.32
CA TYR A 40 9.58 -7.36 -22.92
C TYR A 40 8.14 -7.16 -22.48
N ASP A 41 7.66 -8.02 -21.58
CA ASP A 41 6.26 -8.03 -21.13
C ASP A 41 5.85 -6.84 -20.25
N GLY A 42 6.78 -5.94 -19.95
CA GLY A 42 6.55 -4.78 -19.08
C GLY A 42 6.40 -5.16 -17.61
N LYS A 43 6.64 -6.42 -17.21
CA LYS A 43 6.45 -6.89 -15.83
C LYS A 43 7.79 -7.12 -15.16
N TYR A 44 8.03 -6.43 -14.06
CA TYR A 44 9.28 -6.48 -13.33
C TYR A 44 9.16 -7.36 -12.11
N ALA A 45 10.17 -8.19 -11.85
CA ALA A 45 10.26 -8.98 -10.63
C ALA A 45 11.53 -8.66 -9.85
N ALA A 46 11.46 -8.73 -8.52
CA ALA A 46 12.62 -8.63 -7.65
C ALA A 46 12.45 -9.47 -6.39
N THR A 47 13.57 -9.93 -5.83
CA THR A 47 13.62 -10.72 -4.60
C THR A 47 14.53 -10.04 -3.59
N ALA A 48 14.07 -9.90 -2.35
CA ALA A 48 14.88 -9.45 -1.23
C ALA A 48 15.39 -10.66 -0.43
N PHE A 49 16.70 -10.71 -0.23
CA PHE A 49 17.39 -11.66 0.63
C PHE A 49 17.91 -10.96 1.87
N TRP A 50 18.00 -11.68 2.98
CA TRP A 50 18.53 -11.15 4.24
C TRP A 50 19.36 -12.19 4.95
N SER A 51 20.43 -11.71 5.59
CA SER A 51 21.21 -12.45 6.58
C SER A 51 21.61 -11.51 7.72
N LYS A 52 21.93 -12.06 8.89
CA LYS A 52 22.41 -11.26 10.03
C LYS A 52 23.73 -10.55 9.72
N GLU A 53 24.61 -11.17 8.93
CA GLU A 53 25.95 -10.67 8.61
C GLU A 53 25.94 -9.59 7.51
N PHE A 54 25.20 -9.83 6.42
CA PHE A 54 25.25 -8.97 5.23
C PHE A 54 24.05 -8.00 5.12
N GLY A 55 23.10 -8.08 6.04
CA GLY A 55 21.89 -7.28 5.98
C GLY A 55 21.02 -7.66 4.77
N MET A 56 20.28 -6.67 4.25
CA MET A 56 19.29 -6.88 3.19
C MET A 56 19.87 -6.56 1.80
N ARG A 57 19.68 -7.47 0.85
CA ARG A 57 20.09 -7.34 -0.55
C ARG A 57 18.92 -7.60 -1.48
N ILE A 58 18.75 -6.76 -2.51
CA ILE A 58 17.77 -6.98 -3.56
C ILE A 58 18.45 -7.57 -4.80
N ASP A 59 17.82 -8.59 -5.38
CA ASP A 59 18.11 -9.14 -6.68
C ASP A 59 16.99 -8.75 -7.66
N PHE A 60 17.33 -8.00 -8.71
CA PHE A 60 16.37 -7.58 -9.73
C PHE A 60 16.36 -8.59 -10.86
N CYS A 61 15.28 -9.38 -10.95
CA CYS A 61 15.16 -10.46 -11.92
C CYS A 61 14.85 -9.97 -13.34
N GLY A 62 14.62 -8.66 -13.54
CA GLY A 62 14.28 -8.09 -14.85
C GLY A 62 12.83 -8.38 -15.26
N GLN A 63 12.63 -8.59 -16.57
CA GLN A 63 11.33 -8.83 -17.19
C GLN A 63 11.17 -10.27 -17.67
N ASN A 64 9.97 -10.65 -18.13
CA ASN A 64 9.66 -11.99 -18.66
C ASN A 64 9.87 -13.11 -17.63
N ASN A 65 9.54 -12.83 -16.37
CA ASN A 65 9.64 -13.79 -15.28
C ASN A 65 8.29 -14.48 -15.06
N ASP A 66 8.31 -15.81 -14.93
CA ASP A 66 7.15 -16.57 -14.43
C ASP A 66 6.95 -16.26 -12.93
N PRO A 67 5.81 -15.65 -12.53
CA PRO A 67 5.57 -15.31 -11.14
C PRO A 67 5.58 -16.50 -10.18
N LEU A 68 5.32 -17.71 -10.66
CA LEU A 68 5.37 -18.87 -9.78
C LEU A 68 6.80 -19.34 -9.51
N LYS A 69 7.77 -18.97 -10.35
CA LYS A 69 9.16 -19.46 -10.30
C LYS A 69 10.17 -18.50 -9.71
N VAL A 70 9.82 -17.21 -9.53
CA VAL A 70 10.76 -16.27 -8.87
C VAL A 70 11.03 -16.73 -7.45
N ARG A 71 12.31 -16.72 -7.09
CA ARG A 71 12.79 -17.11 -5.76
C ARG A 71 12.08 -16.31 -4.68
N LYS A 72 11.78 -16.97 -3.56
CA LYS A 72 11.00 -16.35 -2.48
C LYS A 72 11.82 -15.39 -1.62
N GLY A 73 13.08 -15.73 -1.34
CA GLY A 73 13.92 -14.97 -0.40
C GLY A 73 13.22 -14.76 0.95
N VAL A 74 13.41 -13.58 1.53
CA VAL A 74 12.56 -13.05 2.61
C VAL A 74 11.24 -12.55 2.02
N ALA A 75 11.34 -11.85 0.89
CA ALA A 75 10.22 -11.32 0.15
C ALA A 75 10.50 -11.32 -1.35
N ARG A 76 9.45 -11.44 -2.15
CA ARG A 76 9.48 -11.24 -3.60
C ARG A 76 8.39 -10.28 -4.01
N ALA A 77 8.63 -9.55 -5.09
CA ALA A 77 7.70 -8.56 -5.61
C ALA A 77 7.55 -8.66 -7.13
N TYR A 78 6.34 -8.35 -7.59
CA TYR A 78 5.97 -8.22 -9.00
C TYR A 78 5.36 -6.87 -9.24
N TYR A 79 5.82 -6.18 -10.27
CA TYR A 79 5.39 -4.84 -10.58
C TYR A 79 5.11 -4.68 -12.07
N ARG A 80 3.88 -4.26 -12.39
CA ARG A 80 3.50 -3.81 -13.72
C ARG A 80 3.25 -2.29 -13.67
N PRO A 81 4.10 -1.46 -14.29
CA PRO A 81 4.00 0.00 -14.26
C PRO A 81 2.95 0.56 -15.21
N ASP A 82 2.47 -0.24 -16.16
CA ASP A 82 1.67 0.25 -17.27
C ASP A 82 0.28 0.74 -16.81
N LEU A 83 0.01 2.01 -17.12
CA LEU A 83 -1.23 2.72 -16.86
C LEU A 83 -2.02 2.96 -18.16
N SER A 84 -1.43 2.72 -19.32
CA SER A 84 -1.96 3.20 -20.61
C SER A 84 -3.22 2.45 -21.05
N GLU A 85 -3.33 1.17 -20.71
CA GLU A 85 -4.48 0.33 -21.09
C GLU A 85 -5.72 0.56 -20.21
N ASN A 86 -5.54 0.70 -18.90
CA ASN A 86 -6.65 0.70 -17.95
C ASN A 86 -6.52 1.70 -16.79
N GLY A 87 -5.45 2.50 -16.75
CA GLY A 87 -5.19 3.47 -15.69
C GLY A 87 -4.63 2.89 -14.39
N TRP A 88 -4.23 1.61 -14.35
CA TRP A 88 -3.78 0.93 -13.13
C TRP A 88 -2.44 0.20 -13.27
N ALA A 89 -1.45 0.69 -12.52
CA ALA A 89 -0.28 -0.12 -12.19
C ALA A 89 -0.67 -1.23 -11.21
N VAL A 90 0.09 -2.30 -11.16
CA VAL A 90 -0.15 -3.44 -10.26
C VAL A 90 1.13 -3.76 -9.51
N LEU A 91 1.03 -3.97 -8.21
CA LEU A 91 2.14 -4.42 -7.35
C LEU A 91 1.68 -5.57 -6.45
N GLU A 92 2.38 -6.68 -6.53
CA GLU A 92 2.23 -7.79 -5.61
C GLU A 92 3.52 -7.95 -4.79
N ILE A 93 3.39 -8.15 -3.48
CA ILE A 93 4.50 -8.49 -2.60
C ILE A 93 4.11 -9.67 -1.72
N GLU A 94 4.98 -10.68 -1.68
CA GLU A 94 4.85 -11.84 -0.81
C GLU A 94 6.05 -11.91 0.13
N THR A 95 5.81 -12.07 1.43
CA THR A 95 6.86 -12.31 2.43
C THR A 95 6.76 -13.72 2.99
N GLN A 96 7.85 -14.21 3.58
CA GLN A 96 7.96 -15.56 4.12
C GLN A 96 7.96 -15.54 5.65
N ALA A 97 7.07 -16.33 6.26
CA ALA A 97 6.76 -16.30 7.70
C ALA A 97 7.91 -16.82 8.57
N GLU A 98 8.87 -17.53 7.99
CA GLU A 98 10.03 -18.08 8.67
C GLU A 98 11.05 -16.99 9.08
N TYR A 99 10.89 -15.77 8.56
CA TYR A 99 11.73 -14.63 8.93
C TYR A 99 11.02 -13.75 9.97
N PRO A 100 11.78 -13.05 10.85
CA PRO A 100 11.18 -12.11 11.79
C PRO A 100 10.34 -11.03 11.07
N ASP A 101 9.20 -10.67 11.63
CA ASP A 101 8.26 -9.73 11.02
C ASP A 101 8.90 -8.39 10.66
N ILE A 102 9.81 -7.89 11.49
CA ILE A 102 10.57 -6.65 11.22
C ILE A 102 11.38 -6.78 9.92
N VAL A 103 11.98 -7.94 9.67
CA VAL A 103 12.76 -8.22 8.46
C VAL A 103 11.83 -8.33 7.26
N GLN A 104 10.69 -9.02 7.41
CA GLN A 104 9.65 -9.10 6.38
C GLN A 104 9.11 -7.71 6.00
N ALA A 105 8.75 -6.87 6.98
CA ALA A 105 8.25 -5.50 6.76
C ALA A 105 9.28 -4.63 6.05
N LYS A 106 10.55 -4.72 6.47
CA LYS A 106 11.65 -4.02 5.80
C LYS A 106 11.81 -4.49 4.34
N ALA A 107 11.80 -5.79 4.09
CA ALA A 107 11.93 -6.35 2.75
C ALA A 107 10.79 -5.90 1.83
N ALA A 108 9.55 -5.93 2.32
CA ALA A 108 8.39 -5.47 1.57
C ALA A 108 8.48 -3.99 1.21
N GLY A 109 8.81 -3.12 2.18
CA GLY A 109 9.01 -1.69 1.92
C GLY A 109 10.14 -1.43 0.92
N TYR A 110 11.27 -2.10 1.10
CA TYR A 110 12.46 -1.91 0.27
C TYR A 110 12.22 -2.32 -1.19
N LEU A 111 11.51 -3.42 -1.42
CA LEU A 111 11.07 -3.86 -2.75
C LEU A 111 10.08 -2.87 -3.38
N GLU A 112 9.05 -2.45 -2.64
CA GLU A 112 8.07 -1.47 -3.16
C GLU A 112 8.74 -0.16 -3.57
N GLY A 113 9.53 0.43 -2.66
CA GLY A 113 10.21 1.70 -2.90
C GLY A 113 11.14 1.64 -4.10
N SER A 114 11.90 0.54 -4.24
CA SER A 114 12.91 0.41 -5.30
C SER A 114 12.35 0.06 -6.68
N LEU A 115 11.23 -0.67 -6.75
CA LEU A 115 10.54 -0.98 -8.00
C LEU A 115 9.70 0.20 -8.49
N THR A 116 9.05 0.91 -7.56
CA THR A 116 8.08 1.98 -7.88
C THR A 116 8.64 3.39 -7.74
N TRP A 117 9.97 3.55 -7.58
CA TRP A 117 10.62 4.82 -7.23
C TRP A 117 10.17 6.00 -8.09
N ARG A 118 10.02 5.78 -9.41
CA ARG A 118 9.62 6.81 -10.37
C ARG A 118 8.17 7.24 -10.18
N MET A 119 7.27 6.29 -9.95
CA MET A 119 5.86 6.59 -9.67
C MET A 119 5.70 7.31 -8.34
N ILE A 120 6.48 6.93 -7.31
CA ILE A 120 6.49 7.60 -6.00
C ILE A 120 6.88 9.07 -6.18
N TYR A 121 7.94 9.36 -6.95
CA TYR A 121 8.38 10.73 -7.18
C TYR A 121 7.33 11.55 -7.92
N TRP A 122 6.74 11.03 -9.00
CA TRP A 122 5.67 11.75 -9.72
C TRP A 122 4.43 11.98 -8.86
N HIS A 123 4.05 10.99 -8.05
CA HIS A 123 2.91 11.13 -7.15
C HIS A 123 3.19 12.20 -6.07
N TRP A 124 4.39 12.22 -5.50
CA TRP A 124 4.83 13.25 -4.55
C TRP A 124 4.80 14.66 -5.17
N LYS A 125 5.32 14.83 -6.40
CA LYS A 125 5.26 16.11 -7.15
C LYS A 125 3.81 16.57 -7.31
N ASN A 126 2.94 15.67 -7.78
CA ASN A 126 1.54 16.01 -8.08
C ASN A 126 0.70 16.30 -6.84
N THR A 127 1.04 15.71 -5.69
CA THR A 127 0.25 15.77 -4.46
C THR A 127 0.91 16.67 -3.42
N VAL A 128 1.94 16.20 -2.75
CA VAL A 128 2.58 16.87 -1.61
C VAL A 128 3.22 18.19 -2.02
N GLU A 129 4.11 18.16 -3.01
CA GLU A 129 4.85 19.36 -3.43
C GLU A 129 3.89 20.43 -3.98
N ASN A 130 2.99 20.04 -4.89
CA ASN A 130 1.98 20.93 -5.45
C ASN A 130 1.03 21.51 -4.38
N THR A 131 0.68 20.74 -3.34
CA THR A 131 -0.13 21.23 -2.22
C THR A 131 0.56 22.38 -1.48
N CYS A 132 1.88 22.35 -1.38
CA CYS A 132 2.67 23.33 -0.62
C CYS A 132 2.97 24.63 -1.36
N ILE A 133 2.66 24.72 -2.66
CA ILE A 133 2.77 25.97 -3.42
C ILE A 133 1.82 27.01 -2.80
N GLY A 134 2.40 28.12 -2.32
CA GLY A 134 1.67 29.19 -1.62
C GLY A 134 1.17 28.84 -0.21
N ARG A 135 1.55 27.69 0.36
CA ARG A 135 1.06 27.20 1.67
C ARG A 135 2.17 26.78 2.64
N LYS A 136 3.35 27.40 2.53
CA LYS A 136 4.54 27.00 3.30
C LYS A 136 4.26 26.86 4.81
N ALA A 137 3.62 27.84 5.44
CA ALA A 137 3.34 27.81 6.88
C ALA A 137 2.43 26.64 7.30
N PHE A 138 1.44 26.29 6.47
CA PHE A 138 0.60 25.12 6.71
C PHE A 138 1.42 23.82 6.56
N CYS A 139 2.21 23.71 5.49
CA CYS A 139 3.03 22.53 5.26
C CYS A 139 4.09 22.30 6.34
N ASP A 140 4.76 23.35 6.78
CA ASP A 140 5.75 23.25 7.87
C ASP A 140 5.08 22.79 9.17
N ARG A 141 3.85 23.24 9.44
CA ARG A 141 3.05 22.78 10.58
C ARG A 141 2.69 21.30 10.48
N ILE A 142 2.27 20.82 9.31
CA ILE A 142 1.94 19.41 9.09
C ILE A 142 3.19 18.54 9.22
N ARG A 143 4.31 18.91 8.60
CA ARG A 143 5.58 18.17 8.70
C ARG A 143 6.01 18.03 10.16
N LYS A 144 6.01 19.14 10.91
CA LYS A 144 6.32 19.13 12.35
C LYS A 144 5.38 18.22 13.13
N TYR A 145 4.07 18.26 12.84
CA TYR A 145 3.11 17.35 13.47
C TYR A 145 3.44 15.88 13.19
N LEU A 146 3.72 15.52 11.94
CA LEU A 146 4.03 14.15 11.52
C LEU A 146 5.32 13.64 12.14
N GLU A 147 6.34 14.48 12.23
CA GLU A 147 7.60 14.13 12.90
C GLU A 147 7.38 13.84 14.38
N GLU A 148 6.77 14.78 15.11
CA GLU A 148 6.53 14.65 16.56
C GLU A 148 5.63 13.43 16.87
N ASN A 149 4.53 13.27 16.13
CA ASN A 149 3.63 12.13 16.29
C ASN A 149 4.32 10.80 15.97
N SER A 150 4.99 10.70 14.82
CA SER A 150 5.59 9.43 14.40
C SER A 150 6.71 8.98 15.34
N ILE A 151 7.49 9.90 15.92
CA ILE A 151 8.52 9.56 16.91
C ILE A 151 7.89 8.88 18.12
N GLU A 152 6.88 9.51 18.72
CA GLU A 152 6.19 8.98 19.90
C GLU A 152 5.52 7.63 19.63
N ILE A 153 4.78 7.54 18.50
CA ILE A 153 4.07 6.33 18.11
C ILE A 153 5.03 5.18 17.83
N LYS A 154 6.14 5.41 17.11
CA LYS A 154 7.17 4.38 16.86
C LYS A 154 7.80 3.88 18.17
N GLN A 155 8.08 4.77 19.12
CA GLN A 155 8.65 4.38 20.42
C GLN A 155 7.66 3.56 21.24
N THR A 156 6.38 3.93 21.25
CA THR A 156 5.34 3.18 21.97
C THR A 156 5.09 1.83 21.32
N ALA A 157 5.03 1.78 19.98
CA ALA A 157 4.85 0.56 19.21
C ALA A 157 5.96 -0.47 19.49
N ARG A 158 7.23 -0.03 19.50
CA ARG A 158 8.37 -0.90 19.84
C ARG A 158 8.34 -1.42 21.26
N ARG A 159 7.98 -0.57 22.24
CA ARG A 159 7.95 -0.98 23.65
C ARG A 159 6.82 -1.95 23.99
N ARG A 160 5.71 -1.90 23.23
CA ARG A 160 4.50 -2.67 23.54
C ARG A 160 4.25 -3.83 22.57
N GLY A 161 4.97 -3.90 21.44
CA GLY A 161 4.73 -4.88 20.38
C GLY A 161 4.94 -6.34 20.79
N GLU A 162 5.77 -6.60 21.79
CA GLU A 162 5.97 -7.96 22.32
C GLU A 162 4.70 -8.55 22.93
N SER A 163 3.92 -7.73 23.65
CA SER A 163 2.73 -8.19 24.38
C SER A 163 1.39 -7.75 23.76
N ASP A 164 1.41 -6.73 22.91
CA ASP A 164 0.20 -6.08 22.39
C ASP A 164 0.14 -6.17 20.86
N PRO A 165 -0.81 -6.96 20.30
CA PRO A 165 -0.91 -7.16 18.87
C PRO A 165 -1.10 -5.87 18.06
N PHE A 166 -1.86 -4.91 18.57
CA PHE A 166 -2.07 -3.64 17.87
C PHE A 166 -0.75 -2.88 17.72
N TRP A 167 0.02 -2.78 18.80
CA TRP A 167 1.29 -2.04 18.78
C TRP A 167 2.34 -2.74 17.93
N HIS A 168 2.34 -4.07 17.86
CA HIS A 168 3.18 -4.81 16.92
C HIS A 168 2.85 -4.47 15.47
N GLN A 169 1.55 -4.50 15.10
CA GLN A 169 1.14 -4.16 13.74
C GLN A 169 1.42 -2.70 13.38
N VAL A 170 1.27 -1.77 14.33
CA VAL A 170 1.67 -0.37 14.16
C VAL A 170 3.18 -0.26 13.94
N ASN A 171 4.00 -1.01 14.68
CA ASN A 171 5.44 -1.07 14.46
C ASN A 171 5.75 -1.56 13.03
N MET A 172 5.12 -2.65 12.58
CA MET A 172 5.31 -3.19 11.23
C MET A 172 4.96 -2.17 10.14
N PHE A 173 3.89 -1.40 10.31
CA PHE A 173 3.53 -0.32 9.38
C PHE A 173 4.66 0.71 9.23
N TYR A 174 5.19 1.23 10.34
CA TYR A 174 6.27 2.23 10.29
C TYR A 174 7.62 1.64 9.84
N MET A 175 7.89 0.37 10.12
CA MET A 175 9.08 -0.33 9.63
C MET A 175 9.02 -0.53 8.11
N GLN A 176 7.85 -0.90 7.57
CA GLN A 176 7.61 -0.98 6.14
C GLN A 176 7.75 0.40 5.48
N LEU A 177 7.15 1.45 6.06
CA LEU A 177 7.22 2.79 5.50
C LEU A 177 8.65 3.35 5.47
N ARG A 178 9.43 3.13 6.54
CA ARG A 178 10.84 3.53 6.55
C ARG A 178 11.65 2.80 5.49
N ALA A 179 11.42 1.50 5.33
CA ALA A 179 12.12 0.74 4.30
C ALA A 179 11.66 1.09 2.88
N LEU A 180 10.42 1.58 2.71
CA LEU A 180 9.95 2.16 1.44
C LEU A 180 10.73 3.41 1.06
N GLU A 181 11.02 4.29 2.02
CA GLU A 181 11.94 5.42 1.80
C GLU A 181 13.34 4.92 1.39
N ASP A 182 13.92 4.00 2.17
CA ASP A 182 15.26 3.46 1.87
C ASP A 182 15.27 2.84 0.45
N GLY A 183 14.19 2.15 0.07
CA GLY A 183 14.01 1.49 -1.23
C GLY A 183 13.88 2.48 -2.37
N TRP A 184 13.14 3.56 -2.14
CA TRP A 184 13.03 4.66 -3.07
C TRP A 184 14.39 5.27 -3.36
N ARG A 185 15.16 5.61 -2.32
CA ARG A 185 16.53 6.17 -2.44
C ARG A 185 17.45 5.23 -3.20
N PHE A 186 17.36 3.93 -2.91
CA PHE A 186 18.10 2.91 -3.63
C PHE A 186 17.71 2.86 -5.13
N GLY A 187 16.41 2.92 -5.43
CA GLY A 187 15.89 2.97 -6.80
C GLY A 187 16.41 4.17 -7.59
N VAL A 188 16.38 5.36 -6.98
CA VAL A 188 16.92 6.61 -7.56
C VAL A 188 18.40 6.48 -7.88
N LYS A 189 19.22 6.01 -6.92
CA LYS A 189 20.66 5.80 -7.10
C LYS A 189 20.94 4.79 -8.22
N ARG A 190 20.22 3.66 -8.24
CA ARG A 190 20.34 2.62 -9.27
C ARG A 190 20.00 3.17 -10.66
N SER A 191 19.05 4.09 -10.75
CA SER A 191 18.65 4.76 -11.99
C SER A 191 19.49 6.01 -12.32
N ARG A 192 20.55 6.29 -11.56
CA ARG A 192 21.48 7.42 -11.77
C ARG A 192 20.75 8.77 -11.90
N GLN A 193 19.71 8.96 -11.11
CA GLN A 193 18.98 10.23 -11.04
C GLN A 193 19.45 11.05 -9.83
N ASP A 194 19.41 12.37 -9.94
CA ASP A 194 19.71 13.31 -8.85
C ASP A 194 18.42 14.04 -8.43
N ILE A 195 17.58 13.31 -7.68
CA ILE A 195 16.31 13.80 -7.15
C ILE A 195 16.18 13.36 -5.69
N ASP A 196 15.48 14.15 -4.90
CA ASP A 196 15.24 13.85 -3.49
C ASP A 196 13.80 14.11 -3.06
N ILE A 197 13.35 13.35 -2.07
CA ILE A 197 12.10 13.57 -1.35
C ILE A 197 12.47 13.72 0.14
N PRO A 198 12.02 14.80 0.81
CA PRO A 198 12.19 14.93 2.26
C PRO A 198 11.62 13.74 3.01
N SER A 199 12.35 13.18 3.97
CA SER A 199 11.95 11.94 4.68
C SER A 199 10.54 12.03 5.33
N VAL A 200 10.18 13.21 5.84
CA VAL A 200 8.84 13.47 6.41
C VAL A 200 7.73 13.40 5.35
N ASP A 201 8.03 13.65 4.08
CA ASP A 201 7.02 13.62 3.01
C ASP A 201 6.62 12.17 2.64
N PHE A 202 7.39 11.15 3.03
CA PHE A 202 6.93 9.76 2.99
C PHE A 202 5.82 9.49 4.02
N LEU A 203 5.88 10.12 5.19
CA LEU A 203 4.77 10.13 6.13
C LEU A 203 3.59 10.92 5.55
N TRP A 204 3.85 12.07 4.93
CA TRP A 204 2.81 12.88 4.30
C TRP A 204 2.03 12.08 3.24
N MET A 205 2.73 11.39 2.35
CA MET A 205 2.07 10.53 1.34
C MET A 205 1.17 9.45 1.96
N ASN A 206 1.30 9.14 3.26
CA ASN A 206 0.50 8.16 3.98
C ASN A 206 -0.54 8.77 4.94
N ILE A 207 -0.88 10.06 4.78
CA ILE A 207 -1.89 10.76 5.61
C ILE A 207 -2.85 11.62 4.79
N MET A 208 -2.96 11.38 3.48
CA MET A 208 -3.79 12.22 2.60
C MET A 208 -5.27 12.31 3.04
N PRO A 209 -5.93 11.22 3.51
CA PRO A 209 -7.27 11.33 4.09
C PRO A 209 -7.30 12.16 5.38
N ASP A 210 -6.26 12.07 6.22
CA ASP A 210 -6.14 12.85 7.45
C ASP A 210 -5.96 14.35 7.19
N LEU A 211 -5.34 14.72 6.05
CA LEU A 211 -5.00 16.09 5.69
C LEU A 211 -6.22 17.01 5.65
N LYS A 212 -7.36 16.54 5.11
CA LYS A 212 -8.60 17.34 5.06
C LYS A 212 -9.07 17.78 6.45
N ASN A 213 -8.95 16.91 7.45
CA ASN A 213 -9.32 17.25 8.82
C ASN A 213 -8.28 18.16 9.49
N PHE A 214 -6.99 18.03 9.14
CA PHE A 214 -5.98 18.99 9.59
C PHE A 214 -6.18 20.38 8.98
N GLU A 215 -6.59 20.48 7.71
CA GLU A 215 -6.94 21.75 7.08
C GLU A 215 -8.09 22.44 7.80
N GLN A 216 -9.14 21.70 8.16
CA GLN A 216 -10.26 22.22 8.95
C GLN A 216 -9.80 22.66 10.35
N LYS A 217 -9.02 21.82 11.04
CA LYS A 217 -8.48 22.12 12.37
C LYS A 217 -7.64 23.40 12.38
N PHE A 218 -6.79 23.59 11.37
CA PHE A 218 -5.87 24.72 11.31
C PHE A 218 -6.44 25.93 10.55
N ASN A 219 -7.73 25.91 10.20
CA ASN A 219 -8.40 26.93 9.41
C ASN A 219 -7.61 27.29 8.13
N ALA A 220 -7.13 26.26 7.45
CA ALA A 220 -6.22 26.37 6.31
C ALA A 220 -6.79 25.77 5.01
N SER A 221 -8.06 25.34 5.01
CA SER A 221 -8.73 24.78 3.84
C SER A 221 -8.74 25.75 2.66
N LYS A 222 -8.27 25.30 1.48
CA LYS A 222 -8.30 26.09 0.24
C LYS A 222 -9.74 26.33 -0.26
N ASP A 223 -10.56 25.27 -0.22
CA ASP A 223 -11.92 25.26 -0.77
C ASP A 223 -12.92 24.74 0.28
N PHE A 224 -13.02 25.40 1.44
CA PHE A 224 -14.05 25.05 2.41
C PHE A 224 -15.41 25.59 1.95
N ASN A 225 -16.18 24.74 1.29
CA ASN A 225 -17.59 24.96 1.03
C ASN A 225 -18.41 23.88 1.77
N PRO A 226 -19.07 24.20 2.90
CA PRO A 226 -19.86 23.24 3.66
C PRO A 226 -21.09 22.74 2.89
N ASP A 227 -21.55 23.49 1.88
CA ASP A 227 -22.70 23.15 1.04
C ASP A 227 -22.31 22.28 -0.16
N LYS A 228 -21.00 22.04 -0.37
CA LYS A 228 -20.54 21.18 -1.46
C LYS A 228 -20.92 19.73 -1.13
N PRO A 229 -21.70 19.06 -2.00
CA PRO A 229 -22.12 17.71 -1.74
C PRO A 229 -20.91 16.78 -1.66
N PRO A 230 -20.95 15.79 -0.76
CA PRO A 230 -19.95 14.77 -0.72
C PRO A 230 -19.94 14.00 -2.05
N VAL A 231 -18.74 13.81 -2.58
CA VAL A 231 -18.53 13.17 -3.90
C VAL A 231 -18.11 11.70 -3.78
N SER A 232 -17.77 11.23 -2.58
CA SER A 232 -17.51 9.80 -2.34
C SER A 232 -18.79 9.09 -1.93
N ALA A 233 -19.01 7.90 -2.49
CA ALA A 233 -20.17 7.09 -2.17
C ALA A 233 -19.85 5.59 -2.25
N THR A 234 -20.57 4.80 -1.46
CA THR A 234 -20.55 3.34 -1.51
C THR A 234 -21.97 2.80 -1.56
N LEU A 235 -22.21 1.81 -2.41
CA LEU A 235 -23.45 1.06 -2.50
C LEU A 235 -23.16 -0.42 -2.29
N VAL A 236 -23.86 -1.03 -1.33
CA VAL A 236 -23.99 -2.48 -1.19
C VAL A 236 -25.41 -2.85 -1.61
N LYS A 237 -25.58 -3.73 -2.59
CA LYS A 237 -26.89 -4.15 -3.09
C LYS A 237 -26.99 -5.67 -3.10
N ILE A 238 -27.97 -6.23 -2.40
CA ILE A 238 -28.31 -7.65 -2.54
C ILE A 238 -29.07 -7.80 -3.88
N VAL A 239 -28.58 -8.68 -4.76
CA VAL A 239 -29.10 -8.86 -6.13
C VAL A 239 -29.75 -10.23 -6.36
N GLY A 240 -29.49 -11.20 -5.50
CA GLY A 240 -30.06 -12.55 -5.58
C GLY A 240 -31.03 -12.88 -4.44
N THR A 241 -31.59 -14.09 -4.51
CA THR A 241 -32.33 -14.69 -3.39
C THR A 241 -31.41 -15.18 -2.28
N ASN A 242 -30.15 -15.49 -2.62
CA ASN A 242 -29.12 -15.81 -1.64
C ASN A 242 -28.47 -14.52 -1.12
N PRO A 243 -28.42 -14.30 0.20
CA PRO A 243 -27.82 -13.10 0.78
C PRO A 243 -26.33 -12.87 0.47
N ILE A 244 -25.64 -13.89 -0.05
CA ILE A 244 -24.23 -13.77 -0.46
C ILE A 244 -24.07 -13.23 -1.89
N ASP A 245 -25.15 -13.16 -2.66
CA ASP A 245 -25.18 -12.59 -4.01
C ASP A 245 -25.41 -11.07 -3.89
N PHE A 246 -24.31 -10.34 -3.65
CA PHE A 246 -24.34 -8.88 -3.55
C PHE A 246 -23.37 -8.21 -4.51
N VAL A 247 -23.72 -7.00 -4.92
CA VAL A 247 -22.86 -6.07 -5.65
C VAL A 247 -22.39 -5.01 -4.68
N LEU A 248 -21.08 -4.74 -4.71
CA LEU A 248 -20.46 -3.63 -4.01
C LEU A 248 -19.86 -2.68 -5.04
N ALA A 249 -20.28 -1.42 -4.99
CA ALA A 249 -19.69 -0.34 -5.77
C ALA A 249 -19.17 0.73 -4.81
N GLN A 250 -17.89 1.12 -4.98
CA GLN A 250 -17.26 2.20 -4.24
C GLN A 250 -16.74 3.22 -5.24
N SER A 251 -17.02 4.50 -4.97
CA SER A 251 -16.51 5.63 -5.73
C SER A 251 -15.77 6.55 -4.77
N ALA A 252 -14.44 6.57 -4.89
CA ALA A 252 -13.58 7.47 -4.15
C ALA A 252 -13.45 8.81 -4.89
N SER A 253 -13.59 9.90 -4.15
CA SER A 253 -13.34 11.25 -4.66
C SER A 253 -11.96 11.76 -4.25
N GLY A 254 -11.29 12.45 -5.17
CA GLY A 254 -9.97 13.03 -4.94
C GLY A 254 -9.60 14.07 -6.00
N TYR A 255 -8.43 14.68 -5.85
CA TYR A 255 -7.91 15.60 -6.85
C TYR A 255 -7.44 14.85 -8.09
N TYR A 256 -7.67 15.38 -9.30
CA TYR A 256 -7.18 14.76 -10.54
C TYR A 256 -5.66 14.54 -10.55
N GLY A 257 -4.87 15.43 -9.92
CA GLY A 257 -3.42 15.25 -9.77
C GLY A 257 -3.02 13.99 -8.99
N SER A 258 -3.91 13.44 -8.17
CA SER A 258 -3.68 12.19 -7.42
C SER A 258 -3.89 10.92 -8.23
N MET A 259 -4.39 10.98 -9.47
CA MET A 259 -4.82 9.81 -10.26
C MET A 259 -3.70 8.90 -10.78
N LEU A 260 -2.48 8.98 -10.23
CA LEU A 260 -1.51 7.90 -10.39
C LEU A 260 -1.91 6.74 -9.49
N ARG A 261 -2.48 5.69 -10.08
CA ARG A 261 -3.09 4.58 -9.34
C ARG A 261 -2.23 3.33 -9.38
N ILE A 262 -2.24 2.60 -8.27
CA ILE A 262 -1.62 1.28 -8.17
C ILE A 262 -2.52 0.35 -7.37
N GLN A 263 -2.91 -0.77 -7.96
CA GLN A 263 -3.58 -1.86 -7.24
C GLN A 263 -2.51 -2.69 -6.55
N LYS A 264 -2.68 -2.92 -5.25
CA LYS A 264 -1.68 -3.62 -4.43
C LYS A 264 -2.24 -4.91 -3.87
N ARG A 265 -1.37 -5.92 -3.80
CA ARG A 265 -1.61 -7.19 -3.12
C ARG A 265 -0.46 -7.50 -2.19
N TYR A 266 -0.71 -7.51 -0.89
CA TYR A 266 0.25 -7.90 0.13
C TYR A 266 -0.11 -9.27 0.69
N ASN A 267 0.76 -10.25 0.52
CA ASN A 267 0.65 -11.58 1.11
C ASN A 267 1.74 -11.73 2.17
N PHE A 268 1.48 -11.30 3.39
CA PHE A 268 2.50 -11.19 4.43
C PHE A 268 2.39 -12.29 5.47
N GLY A 269 3.53 -12.86 5.84
CA GLY A 269 3.69 -13.84 6.91
C GLY A 269 3.88 -13.23 8.30
N PHE A 270 3.15 -12.15 8.62
CA PHE A 270 3.27 -11.49 9.93
C PHE A 270 2.56 -12.28 11.04
N HIS A 271 3.07 -12.12 12.24
CA HIS A 271 2.53 -12.62 13.49
C HIS A 271 1.71 -11.53 14.20
N GLU A 272 0.83 -11.95 15.12
CA GLU A 272 0.03 -11.01 15.92
C GLU A 272 0.92 -10.13 16.80
N THR A 273 1.96 -10.71 17.43
CA THR A 273 2.93 -10.06 18.31
C THR A 273 4.37 -10.44 17.94
N GLU A 274 5.36 -9.84 18.61
CA GLU A 274 6.79 -10.19 18.44
C GLU A 274 7.21 -11.48 19.18
N SER A 275 6.35 -12.05 20.02
CA SER A 275 6.64 -13.28 20.77
C SER A 275 6.91 -14.48 19.84
N GLU A 276 7.84 -15.36 20.22
CA GLU A 276 8.23 -16.54 19.44
C GLU A 276 7.07 -17.50 19.18
N ASP A 277 6.13 -17.63 20.13
CA ASP A 277 4.95 -18.49 20.04
C ASP A 277 3.72 -17.78 19.45
N SER A 278 3.89 -16.56 18.94
CA SER A 278 2.77 -15.77 18.41
C SER A 278 2.12 -16.45 17.21
N ALA A 279 0.79 -16.46 17.17
CA ALA A 279 0.06 -16.89 15.98
C ALA A 279 0.28 -15.93 14.80
N LEU A 280 0.13 -16.42 13.56
CA LEU A 280 0.05 -15.58 12.38
C LEU A 280 -1.21 -14.72 12.40
N VAL A 281 -1.12 -13.51 11.85
CA VAL A 281 -2.28 -12.62 11.70
C VAL A 281 -3.40 -13.28 10.89
N ASN A 282 -4.64 -12.94 11.23
CA ASN A 282 -5.81 -13.50 10.57
C ASN A 282 -5.90 -13.09 9.09
N GLY A 283 -5.75 -11.79 8.81
CA GLY A 283 -5.75 -11.22 7.46
C GLY A 283 -4.37 -11.33 6.81
N LYS A 284 -4.12 -12.46 6.13
CA LYS A 284 -2.82 -12.80 5.52
C LYS A 284 -2.62 -12.11 4.17
N ILE A 285 -3.64 -12.14 3.32
CA ILE A 285 -3.61 -11.55 1.98
C ILE A 285 -4.53 -10.33 2.01
N ILE A 286 -3.98 -9.16 1.66
CA ILE A 286 -4.72 -7.90 1.60
C ILE A 286 -4.54 -7.33 0.20
N GLU A 287 -5.63 -7.26 -0.55
CA GLU A 287 -5.71 -6.66 -1.89
C GLU A 287 -6.48 -5.35 -1.81
N PHE A 288 -5.93 -4.27 -2.35
CA PHE A 288 -6.51 -2.94 -2.16
C PHE A 288 -6.16 -1.96 -3.27
N THR A 289 -7.04 -0.98 -3.47
CA THR A 289 -6.74 0.19 -4.32
C THR A 289 -5.77 1.10 -3.59
N SER A 290 -4.78 1.65 -4.28
CA SER A 290 -3.75 2.47 -3.61
C SER A 290 -3.10 3.48 -4.57
N TYR A 291 -2.06 4.11 -4.04
CA TYR A 291 -1.28 5.16 -4.66
C TYR A 291 0.22 4.87 -4.49
N PRO A 292 1.08 5.37 -5.39
CA PRO A 292 2.53 5.24 -5.23
C PRO A 292 2.98 5.86 -3.90
N GLY A 293 3.77 5.10 -3.13
CA GLY A 293 4.31 5.57 -1.84
C GLY A 293 3.36 5.40 -0.65
N SER A 294 2.09 5.08 -0.88
CA SER A 294 1.12 4.78 0.18
C SER A 294 1.06 3.29 0.50
N ILE A 295 1.38 2.86 1.71
CA ILE A 295 1.37 1.43 2.09
C ILE A 295 0.00 0.92 2.60
N TYR A 296 -1.06 1.69 2.34
CA TYR A 296 -2.46 1.36 2.58
C TYR A 296 -3.36 2.02 1.52
N SER A 297 -4.67 1.73 1.51
CA SER A 297 -5.64 2.40 0.64
C SER A 297 -5.99 3.76 1.20
N GLN A 298 -6.13 4.78 0.36
CA GLN A 298 -6.62 6.10 0.78
C GLN A 298 -8.06 6.35 0.32
N ASP A 299 -8.58 5.48 -0.54
CA ASP A 299 -9.93 5.51 -1.10
C ASP A 299 -10.96 5.14 -0.04
N ASP A 300 -11.33 3.88 0.09
CA ASP A 300 -10.64 2.88 0.89
C ASP A 300 -11.34 1.58 0.53
N PHE A 301 -10.64 0.66 -0.15
CA PHE A 301 -11.21 -0.62 -0.58
C PHE A 301 -10.19 -1.72 -0.33
N TYR A 302 -10.59 -2.74 0.43
CA TYR A 302 -9.76 -3.90 0.71
C TYR A 302 -10.56 -5.18 0.54
N LYS A 303 -9.93 -6.19 -0.05
CA LYS A 303 -10.28 -7.60 0.14
C LYS A 303 -9.23 -8.23 1.05
N VAL A 304 -9.69 -8.86 2.12
CA VAL A 304 -8.85 -9.51 3.12
C VAL A 304 -9.15 -10.99 3.11
N THR A 305 -8.17 -11.81 2.75
CA THR A 305 -8.27 -13.28 2.73
C THR A 305 -7.51 -13.88 3.90
N ARG A 306 -8.17 -14.80 4.61
CA ARG A 306 -7.57 -15.54 5.73
C ARG A 306 -6.65 -16.66 5.25
N LYS A 307 -5.60 -16.96 6.03
CA LYS A 307 -4.74 -18.14 5.81
C LYS A 307 -5.59 -19.41 5.73
N GLY A 308 -5.53 -20.12 4.59
CA GLY A 308 -6.11 -21.45 4.43
C GLY A 308 -7.63 -21.49 4.42
N SER A 309 -8.32 -20.37 4.19
CA SER A 309 -9.78 -20.33 4.13
C SER A 309 -10.26 -19.57 2.89
N LYS A 310 -11.40 -19.99 2.33
CA LYS A 310 -12.11 -19.29 1.25
C LYS A 310 -12.89 -18.02 1.65
N PRO A 311 -13.34 -17.81 2.91
CA PRO A 311 -14.05 -16.59 3.28
C PRO A 311 -13.16 -15.35 3.09
N GLU A 312 -13.69 -14.38 2.37
CA GLU A 312 -13.10 -13.07 2.15
C GLU A 312 -13.89 -12.05 2.99
N THR A 313 -13.16 -11.16 3.68
CA THR A 313 -13.74 -9.97 4.28
C THR A 313 -13.47 -8.79 3.36
N THR A 314 -14.52 -8.11 2.94
CA THR A 314 -14.41 -6.85 2.20
C THR A 314 -14.57 -5.68 3.16
N VAL A 315 -13.61 -4.75 3.12
CA VAL A 315 -13.60 -3.54 3.94
C VAL A 315 -13.64 -2.34 3.02
N VAL A 316 -14.63 -1.47 3.21
CA VAL A 316 -14.75 -0.23 2.43
C VAL A 316 -14.96 0.97 3.31
N GLY A 317 -14.29 2.08 2.98
CA GLY A 317 -14.41 3.35 3.66
C GLY A 317 -15.06 4.41 2.77
N THR A 318 -15.99 5.18 3.34
CA THR A 318 -16.54 6.40 2.73
C THR A 318 -16.29 7.56 3.67
N GLU A 319 -15.70 8.65 3.18
CA GLU A 319 -15.46 9.87 3.96
C GLU A 319 -16.72 10.33 4.69
N LEU A 320 -16.60 10.78 5.94
CA LEU A 320 -17.70 11.41 6.68
C LEU A 320 -17.47 12.91 6.75
N GLN A 321 -18.53 13.68 6.49
CA GLN A 321 -18.53 15.10 6.76
C GLN A 321 -18.72 15.34 8.27
N ASN A 322 -17.89 16.20 8.83
CA ASN A 322 -18.03 16.70 10.19
C ASN A 322 -17.98 18.23 10.15
N ASN A 323 -19.11 18.87 10.45
CA ASN A 323 -19.20 20.33 10.52
C ASN A 323 -19.05 20.86 11.97
N ASN A 324 -19.02 19.97 12.96
CA ASN A 324 -18.83 20.37 14.35
C ASN A 324 -17.36 20.73 14.62
N ARG A 325 -17.08 22.04 14.65
CA ARG A 325 -15.72 22.58 14.83
C ARG A 325 -15.11 22.27 16.18
N GLN A 326 -15.92 22.12 17.24
CA GLN A 326 -15.41 21.82 18.58
C GLN A 326 -14.74 20.45 18.66
N LEU A 327 -15.13 19.51 17.79
CA LEU A 327 -14.50 18.19 17.74
C LEU A 327 -13.03 18.27 17.29
N TRP A 328 -12.63 19.26 16.49
CA TRP A 328 -11.25 19.39 16.00
C TRP A 328 -10.21 19.64 17.09
N GLU A 329 -10.63 20.15 18.24
CA GLU A 329 -9.78 20.33 19.42
C GLU A 329 -9.32 18.99 20.02
N LYS A 330 -10.05 17.89 19.76
CA LYS A 330 -9.72 16.55 20.24
C LYS A 330 -8.63 15.85 19.42
N ILE A 331 -8.27 16.38 18.26
CA ILE A 331 -7.13 15.88 17.51
C ILE A 331 -5.86 16.30 18.26
N MET A 332 -5.00 15.36 18.62
CA MET A 332 -3.80 15.60 19.42
C MET A 332 -2.62 14.89 18.78
N LYS A 333 -1.43 15.47 18.89
CA LYS A 333 -0.20 14.85 18.37
C LYS A 333 0.28 13.65 19.20
N LYS A 334 -0.12 13.58 20.48
CA LYS A 334 0.31 12.56 21.44
C LYS A 334 -0.75 11.48 21.60
N ASP A 335 -0.32 10.25 21.85
CA ASP A 335 -1.19 9.08 22.11
C ASP A 335 -2.28 8.81 21.05
N GLN A 336 -2.10 9.32 19.83
CA GLN A 336 -3.02 9.14 18.71
C GLN A 336 -2.28 8.55 17.50
N VAL A 337 -2.82 7.46 16.98
CA VAL A 337 -2.26 6.77 15.80
C VAL A 337 -3.04 7.22 14.58
N LEU A 338 -2.34 7.70 13.55
CA LEU A 338 -2.97 8.15 12.31
C LEU A 338 -3.62 6.99 11.54
N LEU A 339 -4.54 7.34 10.65
CA LEU A 339 -5.52 6.41 10.10
C LEU A 339 -4.90 5.14 9.47
N GLY A 340 -3.89 5.29 8.61
CA GLY A 340 -3.34 4.18 7.83
C GLY A 340 -2.79 3.02 8.67
N ALA A 341 -2.07 3.32 9.75
CA ALA A 341 -1.55 2.30 10.65
C ALA A 341 -2.67 1.54 11.38
N ARG A 342 -3.75 2.22 11.77
CA ARG A 342 -4.91 1.61 12.44
C ARG A 342 -5.70 0.71 11.49
N ILE A 343 -5.91 1.13 10.24
CA ILE A 343 -6.59 0.31 9.22
C ILE A 343 -5.79 -0.97 8.96
N MET A 344 -4.48 -0.84 8.73
CA MET A 344 -3.66 -2.02 8.44
C MET A 344 -3.57 -2.97 9.64
N ALA A 345 -3.53 -2.46 10.87
CA ALA A 345 -3.64 -3.28 12.06
C ALA A 345 -4.98 -4.02 12.15
N ALA A 346 -6.10 -3.33 11.90
CA ALA A 346 -7.43 -3.92 11.92
C ALA A 346 -7.62 -4.97 10.81
N ASN A 347 -7.18 -4.68 9.59
CA ASN A 347 -7.24 -5.62 8.45
C ASN A 347 -6.42 -6.89 8.71
N ARG A 348 -5.29 -6.79 9.42
CA ARG A 348 -4.45 -7.96 9.75
C ARG A 348 -5.03 -8.76 10.92
N LEU A 349 -5.49 -8.10 11.98
CA LEU A 349 -5.86 -8.78 13.24
C LEU A 349 -7.32 -9.24 13.29
N ALA A 350 -8.24 -8.60 12.55
CA ALA A 350 -9.66 -8.85 12.73
C ALA A 350 -10.12 -10.19 12.14
N SER A 351 -10.95 -10.91 12.90
CA SER A 351 -11.66 -12.11 12.46
C SER A 351 -13.13 -11.87 12.10
N ASN A 352 -13.68 -10.72 12.49
CA ASN A 352 -15.04 -10.28 12.21
C ASN A 352 -15.15 -8.75 12.34
N SER A 353 -16.33 -8.21 11.99
CA SER A 353 -16.65 -6.78 12.06
C SER A 353 -16.42 -6.15 13.44
N LYS A 354 -16.87 -6.82 14.50
CA LYS A 354 -16.70 -6.33 15.89
C LYS A 354 -15.22 -6.27 16.28
N LYS A 355 -14.44 -7.30 15.96
CA LYS A 355 -12.99 -7.29 16.24
C LYS A 355 -12.27 -6.21 15.42
N TRP A 356 -12.68 -6.00 14.18
CA TRP A 356 -12.17 -4.92 13.35
C TRP A 356 -12.41 -3.56 14.02
N TYR A 357 -13.63 -3.31 14.50
CA TYR A 357 -13.97 -2.12 15.29
C TYR A 357 -13.09 -1.98 16.54
N GLU A 358 -12.95 -3.02 17.34
CA GLU A 358 -12.18 -3.00 18.59
C GLU A 358 -10.72 -2.60 18.34
N VAL A 359 -10.10 -3.14 17.29
CA VAL A 359 -8.72 -2.83 16.92
C VAL A 359 -8.62 -1.41 16.34
N PHE A 360 -9.51 -1.06 15.41
CA PHE A 360 -9.51 0.23 14.72
C PHE A 360 -9.77 1.43 15.66
N SER A 361 -10.57 1.23 16.71
CA SER A 361 -10.95 2.26 17.67
C SER A 361 -9.81 2.69 18.60
N ARG A 362 -8.76 1.89 18.71
CA ARG A 362 -7.63 2.15 19.59
C ARG A 362 -6.87 3.40 19.15
N ASN A 363 -6.55 4.26 20.11
CA ASN A 363 -5.76 5.48 19.90
C ASN A 363 -6.28 6.32 18.71
N ASN A 364 -7.61 6.43 18.58
CA ASN A 364 -8.28 7.18 17.52
C ASN A 364 -7.70 8.61 17.39
N SER A 365 -7.22 8.94 16.19
CA SER A 365 -6.69 10.27 15.87
C SER A 365 -7.76 11.32 15.59
N GLY A 366 -8.99 10.91 15.29
CA GLY A 366 -10.04 11.84 14.84
C GLY A 366 -9.80 12.41 13.44
N THR A 367 -8.93 11.77 12.65
CA THR A 367 -8.53 12.21 11.31
C THR A 367 -8.79 11.11 10.30
N GLY A 368 -9.01 11.51 9.04
CA GLY A 368 -9.43 10.61 7.97
C GLY A 368 -10.79 9.98 8.29
N ASN A 369 -11.71 10.79 8.79
CA ASN A 369 -13.00 10.35 9.32
C ASN A 369 -13.86 9.71 8.23
N LYS A 370 -14.29 8.47 8.48
CA LYS A 370 -14.98 7.62 7.51
C LYS A 370 -16.06 6.77 8.19
N GLN A 371 -17.07 6.39 7.41
CA GLN A 371 -17.92 5.25 7.67
C GLN A 371 -17.26 4.05 7.01
N TRP A 372 -17.03 3.01 7.80
CA TRP A 372 -16.46 1.75 7.38
C TRP A 372 -17.54 0.68 7.33
N LEU A 373 -17.61 -0.04 6.21
CA LEU A 373 -18.47 -1.21 6.07
C LEU A 373 -17.57 -2.44 6.06
N ILE A 374 -17.81 -3.36 7.00
CA ILE A 374 -17.09 -4.63 7.11
C ILE A 374 -18.04 -5.75 6.71
N ILE A 375 -17.80 -6.31 5.52
CA ILE A 375 -18.66 -7.30 4.89
C ILE A 375 -17.94 -8.63 4.91
N SER A 376 -18.49 -9.64 5.58
CA SER A 376 -17.93 -11.00 5.56
C SER A 376 -19.02 -11.98 5.17
N THR A 377 -18.72 -12.84 4.21
CA THR A 377 -19.65 -13.89 3.78
C THR A 377 -19.14 -15.26 4.22
N ASN A 378 -20.07 -16.13 4.58
CA ASN A 378 -19.86 -17.57 4.59
C ASN A 378 -20.80 -18.21 3.55
N SER A 379 -20.91 -19.53 3.51
CA SER A 379 -21.69 -20.22 2.45
C SER A 379 -23.17 -19.84 2.38
N THR A 380 -23.76 -19.30 3.45
CA THR A 380 -25.22 -19.07 3.54
C THR A 380 -25.61 -17.76 4.20
N SER A 381 -24.67 -16.96 4.71
CA SER A 381 -24.97 -15.75 5.46
C SER A 381 -23.95 -14.65 5.25
N ILE A 382 -24.42 -13.43 5.47
CA ILE A 382 -23.66 -12.18 5.37
C ILE A 382 -23.61 -11.50 6.74
N ALA A 383 -22.40 -11.28 7.24
CA ALA A 383 -22.11 -10.40 8.37
C ALA A 383 -21.80 -9.00 7.83
N PHE A 384 -22.43 -7.97 8.38
CA PHE A 384 -22.37 -6.60 7.89
C PHE A 384 -22.27 -5.64 9.05
N GLY A 385 -21.04 -5.26 9.39
CA GLY A 385 -20.76 -4.27 10.42
C GLY A 385 -20.61 -2.87 9.85
N VAL A 386 -21.17 -1.88 10.55
CA VAL A 386 -21.01 -0.46 10.22
C VAL A 386 -20.26 0.22 11.35
N ILE A 387 -19.21 0.95 11.02
CA ILE A 387 -18.36 1.67 11.97
C ILE A 387 -18.23 3.11 11.51
N GLU A 388 -18.29 4.06 12.44
CA GLU A 388 -18.14 5.48 12.12
C GLU A 388 -17.12 6.11 13.06
N GLN A 389 -16.17 6.86 12.49
CA GLN A 389 -15.13 7.56 13.26
C GLN A 389 -15.21 9.07 13.03
N MET A 390 -15.09 9.81 14.13
CA MET A 390 -14.87 11.26 14.22
C MET A 390 -13.90 11.56 15.38
N PRO A 391 -13.45 12.81 15.58
CA PRO A 391 -12.63 13.15 16.74
C PRO A 391 -13.30 12.80 18.07
N GLY A 392 -12.67 11.89 18.83
CA GLY A 392 -13.16 11.41 20.12
C GLY A 392 -14.43 10.55 20.04
N ILE A 393 -14.78 10.04 18.86
CA ILE A 393 -15.97 9.20 18.66
C ILE A 393 -15.60 8.05 17.73
N VAL A 394 -15.84 6.81 18.19
CA VAL A 394 -15.87 5.64 17.32
C VAL A 394 -17.05 4.78 17.74
N SER A 395 -18.01 4.56 16.83
CA SER A 395 -19.21 3.76 17.09
C SER A 395 -19.27 2.58 16.13
N TYR A 396 -19.90 1.50 16.58
CA TYR A 396 -20.11 0.29 15.81
C TYR A 396 -21.52 -0.25 16.04
N GLU A 397 -22.17 -0.69 14.96
CA GLU A 397 -23.40 -1.48 15.01
C GLU A 397 -23.34 -2.62 14.00
N GLU A 398 -23.86 -3.78 14.37
CA GLU A 398 -24.06 -4.91 13.45
C GLU A 398 -25.39 -4.70 12.71
N GLN A 399 -25.31 -4.54 11.39
CA GLN A 399 -26.41 -4.10 10.53
C GLN A 399 -26.86 -5.17 9.52
N SER A 400 -26.44 -6.44 9.66
CA SER A 400 -26.87 -7.54 8.79
C SER A 400 -28.38 -7.62 8.61
N LYS A 401 -29.16 -7.56 9.70
CA LYS A 401 -30.63 -7.63 9.61
C LYS A 401 -31.21 -6.46 8.80
N LYS A 402 -30.68 -5.26 9.00
CA LYS A 402 -31.11 -4.07 8.28
C LYS A 402 -30.79 -4.21 6.79
N LEU A 403 -29.55 -4.54 6.44
CA LEU A 403 -29.11 -4.77 5.06
C LEU A 403 -29.99 -5.81 4.34
N LEU A 404 -30.28 -6.93 5.00
CA LEU A 404 -31.13 -7.99 4.42
C LEU A 404 -32.58 -7.55 4.25
N SER A 405 -33.13 -6.80 5.21
CA SER A 405 -34.51 -6.32 5.15
C SER A 405 -34.72 -5.24 4.08
N THR A 406 -33.75 -4.32 3.92
CA THR A 406 -33.82 -3.25 2.91
C THR A 406 -33.35 -3.72 1.54
N GLY A 407 -32.52 -4.76 1.50
CA GLY A 407 -31.85 -5.27 0.31
C GLY A 407 -30.71 -4.38 -0.20
N TYR A 408 -30.35 -3.30 0.50
CA TYR A 408 -29.22 -2.42 0.15
C TYR A 408 -28.73 -1.55 1.32
N TRP A 409 -27.51 -1.05 1.20
CA TRP A 409 -26.93 -0.01 2.06
C TRP A 409 -26.22 1.06 1.21
N ILE A 410 -26.47 2.33 1.52
CA ILE A 410 -25.79 3.46 0.88
C ILE A 410 -24.97 4.19 1.95
N SER A 411 -23.70 4.43 1.64
CA SER A 411 -22.85 5.37 2.35
C SER A 411 -22.63 6.60 1.47
N ASN A 412 -23.05 7.77 1.94
CA ASN A 412 -23.03 9.03 1.18
C ASN A 412 -22.43 10.18 2.00
N SER A 413 -21.43 9.87 2.81
CA SER A 413 -20.72 10.79 3.70
C SER A 413 -21.51 11.45 4.82
N SER A 414 -22.75 11.02 5.04
CA SER A 414 -23.51 11.31 6.27
C SER A 414 -23.38 10.15 7.25
N PRO A 415 -23.29 10.42 8.56
CA PRO A 415 -23.40 9.37 9.57
C PRO A 415 -24.78 8.72 9.54
N SER A 416 -24.84 7.47 9.94
CA SER A 416 -26.04 6.63 10.00
C SER A 416 -26.27 6.05 11.40
N LEU A 417 -25.22 5.99 12.23
CA LEU A 417 -25.32 5.44 13.59
C LEU A 417 -25.79 6.53 14.54
N LYS A 418 -26.72 6.18 15.44
CA LYS A 418 -27.41 7.17 16.31
C LYS A 418 -26.42 8.00 17.15
N VAL A 419 -25.37 7.36 17.67
CA VAL A 419 -24.33 8.01 18.49
C VAL A 419 -23.58 9.08 17.68
N SER A 420 -23.25 8.80 16.42
CA SER A 420 -22.58 9.74 15.52
C SER A 420 -23.50 10.89 15.12
N CYS A 421 -24.74 10.58 14.73
CA CYS A 421 -25.72 11.58 14.31
C CYS A 421 -25.96 12.61 15.41
N LEU A 422 -26.21 12.16 16.65
CA LEU A 422 -26.43 13.05 17.79
C LEU A 422 -25.28 14.02 18.00
N LYS A 423 -24.03 13.57 17.85
CA LYS A 423 -22.86 14.43 18.09
C LYS A 423 -22.54 15.40 16.95
N ILE A 424 -23.06 15.15 15.75
CA ILE A 424 -22.98 16.10 14.63
C ILE A 424 -24.11 17.13 14.69
N THR A 425 -25.33 16.73 15.07
CA THR A 425 -26.51 17.62 15.09
C THR A 425 -26.58 18.51 16.34
N LEU A 426 -25.87 18.17 17.43
CA LEU A 426 -25.75 19.01 18.62
C LEU A 426 -24.77 20.18 18.38
N THR A 427 -25.14 21.11 17.50
CA THR A 427 -24.64 22.49 17.43
C THR A 427 -25.69 23.37 16.77
#